data_AF-A0AB34U3L9-F1
#
_entry.id   AF-A0AB34U3L9-F1
#
_cell.length_a   1.000
_cell.length_b   1.000
_cell.length_c   1.000
_cell.angle_alpha   90.00
_cell.angle_beta   90.00
_cell.angle_gamma   90.00
#
_symmetry.space_group_name_H-M   'P 1'
#
loop_
_entity.id
_entity.type
_entity.pdbx_description
1 polymer ?
#
loop_
_entity_poly.entity_id
_entity_poly.type
_entity_poly.pdbx_seq_one_letter_code
_entity_poly.pdbx_strand_id
1 'polypeptide(L)'
;MTNPENYAYVAKRIADSLDTIGTLSDVLMENTIAREGSDEGSSDEQLNCRCEAGVQTAIRLLAMAAYADLQSMAQGLGIPE
;
A
#
# COMPACT_ATOMS: atom_id res chain seq x y z
N MET A 1 -19.09 0.10 25.49
CA MET A 1 -19.78 -0.75 24.49
C MET A 1 -19.08 -0.54 23.17
N THR A 2 -18.43 -1.58 22.66
CA THR A 2 -17.70 -1.54 21.38
C THR A 2 -18.73 -1.65 20.25
N ASN A 3 -18.72 -0.69 19.31
CA ASN A 3 -19.71 -0.61 18.24
C ASN A 3 -19.28 -1.54 17.08
N PRO A 4 -19.96 -2.66 16.81
CA PRO A 4 -19.55 -3.64 15.79
C PRO A 4 -19.48 -3.03 14.38
N GLU A 5 -20.35 -2.07 14.09
CA GLU A 5 -20.35 -1.32 12.83
C GLU A 5 -19.06 -0.52 12.61
N ASN A 6 -18.39 -0.11 13.69
CA ASN A 6 -17.13 0.62 13.62
C ASN A 6 -15.98 -0.31 13.19
N TYR A 7 -15.98 -1.57 13.63
CA TYR A 7 -14.93 -2.52 13.24
C TYR A 7 -15.06 -3.01 11.80
N ALA A 8 -16.29 -3.18 11.30
CA ALA A 8 -16.49 -3.51 9.88
C ALA A 8 -15.94 -2.40 8.97
N TYR A 9 -16.15 -1.13 9.35
CA TYR A 9 -15.61 0.01 8.62
C TYR A 9 -14.07 0.07 8.67
N VAL A 10 -13.49 -0.13 9.86
CA VAL A 10 -12.02 -0.16 10.02
C VAL A 10 -11.40 -1.31 9.25
N ALA A 11 -11.97 -2.52 9.32
CA ALA A 11 -11.50 -3.67 8.55
C ALA A 11 -11.55 -3.43 7.03
N LYS A 12 -12.61 -2.78 6.54
CA LYS A 12 -12.70 -2.37 5.14
C LYS A 12 -11.58 -1.41 4.75
N ARG A 13 -11.30 -0.38 5.57
CA ARG A 13 -10.20 0.57 5.31
C ARG A 13 -8.84 -0.12 5.25
N ILE A 14 -8.59 -1.11 6.13
CA ILE A 14 -7.38 -1.92 6.09
C ILE A 14 -7.31 -2.69 4.76
N ALA A 15 -8.39 -3.36 4.36
CA ALA A 15 -8.46 -4.09 3.09
C ALA A 15 -8.19 -3.18 1.88
N ASP A 16 -8.86 -2.03 1.80
CA ASP A 16 -8.69 -1.04 0.74
C ASP A 16 -7.23 -0.51 0.69
N SER A 17 -6.60 -0.34 1.86
CA SER A 17 -5.20 0.10 1.95
C SER A 17 -4.24 -0.96 1.46
N LEU A 18 -4.46 -2.24 1.82
CA LEU A 18 -3.64 -3.35 1.36
C LEU A 18 -3.78 -3.59 -0.15
N ASP A 19 -4.99 -3.48 -0.69
CA ASP A 19 -5.25 -3.57 -2.13
C ASP A 19 -4.52 -2.47 -2.91
N THR A 20 -4.58 -1.23 -2.40
CA THR A 20 -3.86 -0.09 -2.97
C THR A 20 -2.34 -0.30 -2.92
N ILE A 21 -1.81 -0.82 -1.80
CA ILE A 21 -0.39 -1.17 -1.68
C ILE A 21 0.02 -2.23 -2.71
N GLY A 22 -0.81 -3.26 -2.91
CA GLY A 22 -0.58 -4.29 -3.92
C GLY A 22 -0.45 -3.67 -5.32
N THR A 23 -1.44 -2.87 -5.71
CA THR A 23 -1.45 -2.18 -7.01
C THR A 23 -0.21 -1.30 -7.21
N LEU A 24 0.17 -0.51 -6.20
CA LEU A 24 1.37 0.35 -6.28
C LEU A 24 2.68 -0.46 -6.33
N SER A 25 2.71 -1.63 -5.70
CA SER A 25 3.86 -2.53 -5.75
C SER A 25 4.00 -3.18 -7.12
N ASP A 26 2.89 -3.56 -7.75
CA ASP A 26 2.85 -4.06 -9.12
C ASP A 26 3.38 -3.01 -10.10
N VAL A 27 2.99 -1.75 -9.95
CA VAL A 27 3.52 -0.63 -10.76
C VAL A 27 5.05 -0.52 -10.65
N LEU A 28 5.61 -0.65 -9.44
CA LEU A 28 7.08 -0.61 -9.26
C LEU A 28 7.76 -1.86 -9.86
N MET A 29 7.12 -3.02 -9.74
CA MET A 29 7.62 -4.28 -10.31
C MET A 29 7.64 -4.21 -11.84
N GLU A 30 6.53 -3.80 -12.46
CA GLU A 30 6.43 -3.61 -13.90
C GLU A 30 7.45 -2.60 -14.40
N ASN A 31 7.66 -1.50 -13.66
CA ASN A 31 8.66 -0.51 -14.03
C ASN A 31 10.09 -1.07 -13.98
N THR A 32 10.39 -1.93 -13.01
CA THR A 32 11.69 -2.61 -12.90
C THR A 32 11.88 -3.60 -14.04
N ILE A 33 10.88 -4.42 -14.35
CA ILE A 33 10.90 -5.38 -15.46
C ILE A 33 11.09 -4.64 -16.80
N ALA A 34 10.38 -3.55 -17.03
CA ALA A 34 10.51 -2.75 -18.25
C ALA A 34 11.92 -2.15 -18.40
N ARG A 35 12.57 -1.78 -17.29
CA ARG A 35 13.95 -1.27 -17.28
C ARG A 35 15.00 -2.34 -17.56
N GLU A 36 14.80 -3.54 -17.03
CA GLU A 36 15.71 -4.68 -17.24
C GLU A 36 15.51 -5.35 -18.60
N GLY A 37 14.30 -5.30 -19.15
CA GLY A 37 13.93 -5.93 -20.42
C GLY A 37 14.04 -5.03 -21.66
N SER A 38 14.27 -3.72 -21.48
CA SER A 38 14.47 -2.81 -22.61
C SER A 38 15.87 -3.01 -23.21
N ASP A 39 15.93 -3.71 -24.34
CA ASP A 39 17.05 -3.58 -25.28
C ASP A 39 17.15 -2.10 -25.70
N GLU A 40 18.38 -1.58 -25.87
CA GLU A 40 18.69 -0.18 -26.20
C GLU A 40 17.89 0.33 -27.42
N GLY A 41 16.64 0.76 -27.22
CA GLY A 41 15.77 1.16 -28.33
C GLY A 41 14.27 1.15 -28.07
N SER A 42 13.74 0.41 -27.09
CA SER A 42 12.31 0.46 -26.74
C SER A 42 12.04 1.56 -25.71
N SER A 43 11.46 2.68 -26.15
CA SER A 43 11.01 3.76 -25.27
C SER A 43 9.68 3.42 -24.61
N ASP A 44 9.65 2.40 -23.75
CA ASP A 44 8.51 2.26 -22.84
C ASP A 44 8.57 3.42 -21.83
N GLU A 45 7.44 4.06 -21.57
CA GLU A 45 7.36 5.19 -20.62
C GLU A 45 7.66 4.69 -19.20
N GLN A 46 8.94 4.76 -18.81
CA GLN A 46 9.39 4.38 -17.48
C GLN A 46 9.17 5.52 -16.49
N LEU A 47 8.73 5.18 -15.28
CA LEU A 47 8.80 6.07 -14.13
C LEU A 47 10.24 6.53 -13.93
N ASN A 48 10.41 7.84 -13.78
CA ASN A 48 11.69 8.39 -13.32
C ASN A 48 11.87 8.16 -11.81
N CYS A 49 13.09 8.38 -11.32
CA CYS A 49 13.44 8.16 -9.92
C CYS A 49 12.55 8.92 -8.91
N ARG A 50 12.06 10.10 -9.27
CA ARG A 50 11.17 10.89 -8.41
C ARG A 50 9.78 10.26 -8.32
N CYS A 51 9.27 9.73 -9.43
CA CYS A 51 8.00 9.01 -9.46
C CYS A 51 8.08 7.71 -8.64
N GLU A 52 9.15 6.92 -8.81
CA GLU A 52 9.37 5.70 -7.99
C GLU A 52 9.41 6.02 -6.50
N ALA A 53 10.19 7.03 -6.10
CA ALA A 53 10.27 7.45 -4.70
C ALA A 53 8.92 7.94 -4.16
N GLY A 54 8.11 8.59 -5.01
CA GLY A 54 6.75 8.98 -4.69
C GLY A 54 5.84 7.79 -4.41
N VAL A 55 5.88 6.76 -5.27
CA VAL A 55 5.10 5.53 -5.10
C VAL A 55 5.53 4.78 -3.83
N GLN A 56 6.83 4.63 -3.60
CA GLN A 56 7.36 4.02 -2.36
C GLN A 56 6.94 4.78 -1.10
N THR A 57 6.92 6.12 -1.16
CA THR A 57 6.43 6.96 -0.06
C THR A 57 4.93 6.76 0.17
N ALA A 58 4.13 6.68 -0.90
CA ALA A 58 2.70 6.41 -0.79
C ALA A 58 2.42 5.05 -0.14
N ILE A 59 3.13 4.00 -0.58
CA ILE A 59 3.05 2.66 0.04
C ILE A 59 3.35 2.74 1.54
N ARG A 60 4.43 3.44 1.93
CA ARG A 60 4.80 3.61 3.33
C ARG A 60 3.70 4.30 4.15
N LEU A 61 3.11 5.37 3.63
CA LEU A 61 2.04 6.11 4.32
C LEU A 61 0.77 5.26 4.48
N LEU A 62 0.38 4.53 3.43
CA LEU A 62 -0.76 3.60 3.48
C LEU A 62 -0.52 2.47 4.49
N ALA A 63 0.69 1.89 4.52
CA ALA A 63 1.04 0.84 5.47
C ALA A 63 0.98 1.34 6.92
N MET A 64 1.48 2.55 7.19
CA MET A 64 1.39 3.16 8.52
C MET A 64 -0.06 3.44 8.93
N ALA A 65 -0.91 3.89 8.00
CA ALA A 65 -2.33 4.13 8.27
C ALA A 65 -3.08 2.82 8.56
N ALA A 66 -2.86 1.78 7.74
CA ALA A 66 -3.45 0.46 7.94
C ALA A 66 -2.99 -0.19 9.25
N TYR A 67 -1.72 0.00 9.63
CA TYR A 67 -1.19 -0.44 10.91
C TYR A 67 -1.89 0.25 12.09
N ALA A 68 -2.06 1.57 12.04
CA ALA A 68 -2.76 2.31 13.09
C ALA A 68 -4.22 1.87 13.24
N ASP A 69 -4.91 1.64 12.13
CA ASP A 69 -6.27 1.09 12.10
C ASP A 69 -6.31 -0.32 12.72
N LEU A 70 -5.36 -1.19 12.37
CA LEU A 70 -5.24 -2.55 12.91
C LEU A 70 -4.99 -2.53 14.43
N GLN A 71 -4.07 -1.68 14.89
CA GLN A 71 -3.75 -1.53 16.31
C GLN A 71 -4.96 -1.03 17.09
N SER A 72 -5.69 -0.04 16.56
CA SER A 72 -6.93 0.46 17.17
C SER A 72 -8.00 -0.63 17.27
N MET A 73 -8.15 -1.45 16.23
CA MET A 73 -9.08 -2.58 16.23
C MET A 73 -8.66 -3.64 17.27
N ALA A 74 -7.37 -4.00 17.32
CA ALA A 74 -6.82 -4.99 18.25
C ALA A 74 -7.02 -4.57 19.72
N GLN A 75 -6.70 -3.32 20.06
CA GLN A 75 -6.94 -2.76 21.39
C GLN A 75 -8.43 -2.76 21.75
N GLY A 76 -9.30 -2.42 20.79
CA GLY A 76 -10.75 -2.47 20.95
C GLY A 76 -11.29 -3.87 21.25
N LEU A 77 -10.60 -4.91 20.78
CA LEU A 77 -10.90 -6.32 21.06
C LEU A 77 -10.21 -6.85 22.33
N GLY A 78 -9.44 -6.01 23.04
CA GLY A 78 -8.71 -6.39 24.25
C GLY A 78 -7.39 -7.12 24.00
N ILE A 79 -6.86 -7.07 22.78
CA ILE A 79 -5.53 -7.60 22.45
C ILE A 79 -4.48 -6.53 22.84
N PRO A 80 -3.49 -6.86 23.68
CA PRO A 80 -2.44 -5.94 24.08
C PRO A 80 -1.46 -5.63 22.93
N GLU A 81 -0.72 -4.51 23.07
CA GLU A 81 0.33 -4.07 22.12
C GLU A 81 1.54 -4.99 22.05
#